data_AF-A0A2D7ICJ2-F1
#
_entry.id   AF-A0A2D7ICJ2-F1
#
_cell.length_a   1.000
_cell.length_b   1.000
_cell.length_c   1.000
_cell.angle_alpha   90.00
_cell.angle_beta   90.00
_cell.angle_gamma   90.00
#
_symmetry.space_group_name_H-M   'P 1'
#
loop_
_entity.id
_entity.type
_entity.pdbx_description
1 polymer ?
#
loop_
_entity_poly.entity_id
_entity_poly.type
_entity_poly.pdbx_seq_one_letter_code
_entity_poly.pdbx_strand_id
1 'polypeptide(L)'
;MPRLSIYKPEKGNDYKFFDKNIKEMFTVGGTDLLIHKYIGPYDQGDTNKDGAASPTQPNYSGSNISELTIQDLLFLENRDRKYAPDVYTIRGIYNVQDMDFNLSQFGMFLQNDTVFVTVHLNDSVERLGRKPISGDVIEFPHLKDDFSLDKNIPIALKRFYVIEDVNRAAEGFSQTYWPHLLRLKLKSLVDSQEYRDILGDATTQGSLANYMSSFNKEKEINDAIVNQAEADAPKSGFNYKQYYVAPIDERGNVRLDTVNNTSDTVSTDKKVSAELDTPAGHHYGFQFQGDGVPPNGHPLISDTKFPQSNVNKGDYVLRTDFLPNRLFRYDGNRWVRIEDAVRLTMTNNNTRGNYKTKFINNSSTSTINGLTVEQRQSLTDALKPKEDE
;
A
#
# COMPACT_ATOMS: atom_id res chain seq x y z
N MET A 1 -28.76 46.71 -38.31
CA MET A 1 -27.29 46.65 -38.29
C MET A 1 -26.80 46.89 -36.87
N PRO A 2 -25.98 46.01 -36.27
CA PRO A 2 -25.40 46.26 -34.97
C PRO A 2 -24.49 47.50 -35.03
N ARG A 3 -24.71 48.48 -34.15
CA ARG A 3 -23.79 49.60 -33.96
C ARG A 3 -22.56 49.09 -33.20
N LEU A 4 -21.53 48.69 -33.96
CA LEU A 4 -20.24 48.27 -33.45
C LEU A 4 -19.58 49.46 -32.73
N SER A 5 -19.35 49.29 -31.44
CA SER A 5 -18.60 50.23 -30.60
C SER A 5 -17.38 49.48 -30.09
N ILE A 6 -16.22 50.14 -30.11
CA ILE A 6 -14.90 49.50 -29.92
C ILE A 6 -14.78 48.83 -28.55
N TYR A 7 -15.34 49.41 -27.50
CA TYR A 7 -15.44 48.77 -26.20
C TYR A 7 -16.65 49.33 -25.45
N LYS A 8 -17.40 48.44 -24.80
CA LYS A 8 -18.47 48.79 -23.87
C LYS A 8 -18.29 47.99 -22.58
N PRO A 9 -18.57 48.59 -21.41
CA PRO A 9 -18.54 47.89 -20.13
C PRO A 9 -19.51 46.71 -20.03
N GLU A 10 -20.59 46.73 -20.82
CA GLU A 10 -21.62 45.69 -20.82
C GLU A 10 -21.54 44.80 -22.06
N LYS A 11 -21.87 43.51 -21.89
CA LYS A 11 -21.95 42.54 -22.99
C LYS A 11 -23.22 42.78 -23.81
N GLY A 12 -23.09 43.53 -24.90
CA GLY A 12 -24.18 43.86 -25.82
C GLY A 12 -24.45 42.79 -26.89
N ASN A 13 -25.22 43.20 -27.90
CA ASN A 13 -25.53 42.37 -29.07
C ASN A 13 -24.30 42.13 -29.97
N ASP A 14 -23.31 43.02 -29.90
CA ASP A 14 -21.99 42.88 -30.51
C ASP A 14 -21.23 41.67 -29.96
N TYR A 15 -21.16 41.51 -28.64
CA TYR A 15 -20.58 40.32 -28.00
C TYR A 15 -21.26 39.04 -28.48
N LYS A 16 -22.60 38.99 -28.48
CA LYS A 16 -23.36 37.82 -28.93
C LYS A 16 -23.12 37.47 -30.40
N PHE A 17 -22.94 38.49 -31.25
CA PHE A 17 -22.63 38.29 -32.67
C PHE A 17 -21.26 37.64 -32.86
N PHE A 18 -20.21 38.17 -32.20
CA PHE A 18 -18.89 37.56 -32.24
C PHE A 18 -18.89 36.15 -31.65
N ASP A 19 -19.55 35.96 -30.50
CA ASP A 19 -19.66 34.67 -29.82
C ASP A 19 -20.29 33.59 -30.72
N LYS A 20 -21.39 33.93 -31.41
CA LYS A 20 -22.06 33.01 -32.33
C LYS A 20 -21.15 32.59 -33.49
N ASN A 21 -20.48 33.56 -34.12
CA ASN A 21 -19.61 33.28 -35.25
C ASN A 21 -18.40 32.44 -34.83
N ILE A 22 -17.82 32.73 -33.65
CA ILE A 22 -16.70 31.95 -33.10
C ILE A 22 -17.18 30.53 -32.75
N LYS A 23 -18.34 30.37 -32.08
CA LYS A 23 -18.93 29.06 -31.77
C LYS A 23 -19.11 28.20 -33.03
N GLU A 24 -19.50 28.81 -34.14
CA GLU A 24 -19.64 28.11 -35.43
C GLU A 24 -18.31 27.52 -35.93
N MET A 25 -17.19 28.23 -35.75
CA MET A 25 -15.86 27.71 -36.11
C MET A 25 -15.50 26.43 -35.34
N PHE A 26 -15.85 26.35 -34.04
CA PHE A 26 -15.66 25.12 -33.25
C PHE A 26 -16.66 24.03 -33.65
N THR A 27 -17.86 24.40 -34.08
CA THR A 27 -18.87 23.45 -34.54
C THR A 27 -18.42 22.78 -35.85
N VAL A 28 -17.80 23.53 -36.77
CA VAL A 28 -17.37 23.01 -38.06
C VAL A 28 -15.99 22.36 -38.00
N GLY A 29 -15.02 22.98 -37.33
CA GLY A 29 -13.61 22.56 -37.35
C GLY A 29 -13.08 21.91 -36.07
N GLY A 30 -13.85 21.94 -34.98
CA GLY A 30 -13.43 21.36 -33.70
C GLY A 30 -13.64 19.84 -33.63
N THR A 31 -12.78 19.17 -32.88
CA THR A 31 -12.95 17.76 -32.51
C THR A 31 -13.86 17.63 -31.29
N ASP A 32 -14.58 16.53 -31.18
CA ASP A 32 -15.37 16.23 -29.99
C ASP A 32 -14.44 15.84 -28.82
N LEU A 33 -14.76 16.36 -27.63
CA LEU A 33 -14.08 16.11 -26.37
C LEU A 33 -15.10 15.57 -25.38
N LEU A 34 -14.81 14.41 -24.80
CA LEU A 34 -15.66 13.79 -23.79
C LEU A 34 -15.15 14.19 -22.41
N ILE A 35 -15.93 14.96 -21.67
CA ILE A 35 -15.55 15.47 -20.35
C ILE A 35 -16.25 14.68 -19.25
N HIS A 36 -15.44 14.10 -18.38
CA HIS A 36 -15.83 13.60 -17.07
C HIS A 36 -15.75 14.76 -16.08
N LYS A 37 -16.94 15.26 -15.69
CA LYS A 37 -17.08 16.44 -14.82
C LYS A 37 -16.76 16.08 -13.37
N TYR A 38 -15.80 16.76 -12.76
CA TYR A 38 -15.53 16.66 -11.32
C TYR A 38 -16.63 17.36 -10.52
N ILE A 39 -17.20 16.70 -9.50
CA ILE A 39 -18.28 17.25 -8.66
C ILE A 39 -17.77 17.64 -7.26
N GLY A 40 -16.70 17.01 -6.79
CA GLY A 40 -16.16 17.20 -5.44
C GLY A 40 -15.58 15.90 -4.90
N PRO A 41 -15.10 15.88 -3.65
CA PRO A 41 -14.69 14.64 -3.00
C PRO A 41 -15.90 13.76 -2.64
N TYR A 42 -15.65 12.48 -2.37
CA TYR A 42 -16.64 11.63 -1.72
C TYR A 42 -16.98 12.10 -0.30
N ASP A 43 -18.20 11.81 0.17
CA ASP A 43 -18.65 12.13 1.53
C ASP A 43 -17.86 11.32 2.55
N GLN A 44 -17.34 12.00 3.58
CA GLN A 44 -16.48 11.42 4.60
C GLN A 44 -17.27 11.06 5.88
N GLY A 45 -18.33 10.25 5.81
CA GLY A 45 -19.16 9.90 6.98
C GLY A 45 -18.50 9.07 8.10
N ASP A 46 -19.23 8.82 9.20
CA ASP A 46 -18.77 8.08 10.41
C ASP A 46 -18.24 6.65 10.16
N THR A 47 -18.46 6.09 8.97
CA THR A 47 -17.96 4.79 8.50
C THR A 47 -16.67 4.87 7.67
N ASN A 48 -15.94 5.99 7.75
CA ASN A 48 -14.78 6.25 6.90
C ASN A 48 -13.72 5.13 6.88
N LYS A 49 -13.28 4.81 5.66
CA LYS A 49 -12.06 4.06 5.34
C LYS A 49 -10.80 4.65 5.99
N ASP A 50 -10.83 5.95 6.27
CA ASP A 50 -9.67 6.76 6.68
C ASP A 50 -9.63 7.11 8.17
N GLY A 51 -10.58 6.59 8.96
CA GLY A 51 -10.63 6.80 10.42
C GLY A 51 -11.37 8.06 10.85
N ALA A 52 -11.13 8.48 12.11
CA ALA A 52 -11.80 9.61 12.72
C ALA A 52 -11.28 10.95 12.17
N ALA A 53 -12.17 11.94 12.05
CA ALA A 53 -11.82 13.26 11.55
C ALA A 53 -10.69 13.93 12.38
N SER A 54 -9.77 14.59 11.68
CA SER A 54 -8.62 15.31 12.25
C SER A 54 -8.64 16.76 11.77
N PRO A 55 -8.04 17.74 12.48
CA PRO A 55 -7.85 19.10 11.96
C PRO A 55 -7.19 19.16 10.57
N THR A 56 -6.38 18.16 10.22
CA THR A 56 -5.74 18.04 8.90
C THR A 56 -6.60 17.32 7.86
N GLN A 57 -7.61 16.56 8.31
CA GLN A 57 -8.53 15.77 7.49
C GLN A 57 -9.96 15.94 8.03
N PRO A 58 -10.56 17.13 7.82
CA PRO A 58 -11.88 17.43 8.32
C PRO A 58 -12.95 16.64 7.58
N ASN A 59 -13.97 16.18 8.31
CA ASN A 59 -15.12 15.51 7.72
C ASN A 59 -16.06 16.54 7.08
N TYR A 60 -16.16 16.51 5.76
CA TYR A 60 -17.21 17.22 5.02
C TYR A 60 -18.33 16.24 4.69
N SER A 61 -19.56 16.56 5.11
CA SER A 61 -20.75 15.76 4.79
C SER A 61 -21.89 16.58 4.19
N GLY A 62 -22.69 15.92 3.35
CA GLY A 62 -23.90 16.48 2.76
C GLY A 62 -23.67 17.69 1.85
N SER A 63 -24.48 18.75 2.01
CA SER A 63 -24.53 19.91 1.11
C SER A 63 -23.28 20.80 1.11
N ASN A 64 -22.31 20.52 1.99
CA ASN A 64 -21.05 21.26 2.07
C ASN A 64 -19.97 20.69 1.14
N ILE A 65 -20.26 19.56 0.48
CA ILE A 65 -19.36 18.94 -0.50
C ILE A 65 -19.60 19.61 -1.85
N SER A 66 -18.56 20.27 -2.36
CA SER A 66 -18.56 20.95 -3.65
C SER A 66 -17.21 20.77 -4.35
N GLU A 67 -17.09 21.27 -5.58
CA GLU A 67 -15.83 21.28 -6.33
C GLU A 67 -14.72 22.09 -5.64
N LEU A 68 -15.06 22.90 -4.64
CA LEU A 68 -14.14 23.76 -3.88
C LEU A 68 -13.68 23.13 -2.57
N THR A 69 -14.28 22.03 -2.16
CA THR A 69 -13.98 21.37 -0.89
C THR A 69 -12.66 20.61 -1.01
N ILE A 70 -11.75 20.78 -0.05
CA ILE A 70 -10.43 20.13 -0.01
C ILE A 70 -10.44 19.06 1.08
N GLN A 71 -10.14 17.81 0.74
CA GLN A 71 -10.22 16.67 1.67
C GLN A 71 -9.05 16.64 2.67
N ASP A 72 -7.83 16.88 2.18
CA ASP A 72 -6.63 16.93 3.01
C ASP A 72 -6.07 18.35 3.00
N LEU A 73 -6.16 19.04 4.14
CA LEU A 73 -5.69 20.43 4.27
C LEU A 73 -4.16 20.52 4.38
N LEU A 74 -3.49 19.43 4.78
CA LEU A 74 -2.03 19.43 4.91
C LEU A 74 -1.38 19.38 3.53
N PHE A 75 -1.90 18.53 2.65
CA PHE A 75 -1.41 18.36 1.28
C PHE A 75 -2.19 19.14 0.24
N LEU A 76 -3.27 19.82 0.66
CA LEU A 76 -4.17 20.60 -0.19
C LEU A 76 -4.70 19.78 -1.38
N GLU A 77 -5.03 18.52 -1.12
CA GLU A 77 -5.45 17.57 -2.15
C GLU A 77 -6.81 16.94 -1.86
N ASN A 78 -7.38 16.38 -2.93
CA ASN A 78 -8.59 15.59 -2.89
C ASN A 78 -8.23 14.17 -3.31
N ARG A 79 -8.11 13.29 -2.33
CA ARG A 79 -7.68 11.90 -2.53
C ARG A 79 -8.75 11.05 -3.20
N ASP A 80 -10.00 11.20 -2.75
CA ASP A 80 -11.16 10.48 -3.28
C ASP A 80 -12.05 11.43 -4.07
N ARG A 81 -11.69 11.72 -5.32
CA ARG A 81 -12.51 12.55 -6.19
C ARG A 81 -13.71 11.78 -6.71
N LYS A 82 -14.84 12.49 -6.79
CA LYS A 82 -16.08 12.00 -7.36
C LYS A 82 -16.37 12.69 -8.68
N TYR A 83 -16.69 11.89 -9.68
CA TYR A 83 -17.05 12.36 -11.02
C TYR A 83 -18.56 12.20 -11.28
N ALA A 84 -19.08 13.02 -12.19
CA ALA A 84 -20.45 12.87 -12.68
C ALA A 84 -20.60 11.54 -13.43
N PRO A 85 -21.72 10.82 -13.24
CA PRO A 85 -21.99 9.59 -13.99
C PRO A 85 -22.19 9.88 -15.49
N ASP A 86 -22.73 11.05 -15.82
CA ASP A 86 -22.93 11.48 -17.20
C ASP A 86 -21.66 12.11 -17.78
N VAL A 87 -21.34 11.75 -19.03
CA VAL A 87 -20.21 12.28 -19.80
C VAL A 87 -20.69 13.40 -20.70
N TYR A 88 -20.03 14.56 -20.64
CA TYR A 88 -20.42 15.75 -21.38
C TYR A 88 -19.58 15.91 -22.65
N THR A 89 -20.20 16.11 -23.80
CA THR A 89 -19.50 16.36 -25.06
C THR A 89 -19.31 17.86 -25.28
N ILE A 90 -18.09 18.33 -25.48
CA ILE A 90 -17.82 19.69 -25.98
C ILE A 90 -16.94 19.64 -27.22
N ARG A 91 -16.88 20.74 -28.00
CA ARG A 91 -15.94 20.84 -29.12
C ARG A 91 -14.75 21.72 -28.77
N GLY A 92 -13.57 21.26 -29.16
CA GLY A 92 -12.33 21.99 -28.98
C GLY A 92 -11.35 21.73 -30.11
N ILE A 93 -10.33 22.59 -30.15
CA ILE A 93 -9.23 22.49 -31.10
C ILE A 93 -7.97 22.40 -30.25
N TYR A 94 -7.09 21.46 -30.54
CA TYR A 94 -5.83 21.31 -29.83
C TYR A 94 -4.68 21.40 -30.82
N ASN A 95 -3.56 21.96 -30.36
CA ASN A 95 -2.36 22.00 -31.19
C ASN A 95 -1.59 20.70 -30.96
N VAL A 96 -1.36 19.95 -32.04
CA VAL A 96 -0.37 18.88 -32.05
C VAL A 96 0.98 19.56 -32.20
N GLN A 97 1.74 19.65 -31.11
CA GLN A 97 3.11 20.12 -31.16
C GLN A 97 4.04 18.95 -30.87
N ASP A 98 4.98 18.70 -31.76
CA ASP A 98 6.07 17.76 -31.51
C ASP A 98 7.06 18.45 -30.56
N MET A 99 6.98 18.15 -29.27
CA MET A 99 7.98 18.61 -28.30
C MET A 99 9.24 17.74 -28.43
N ASP A 100 10.34 18.33 -28.90
CA ASP A 100 11.66 17.70 -28.91
C ASP A 100 12.36 17.90 -27.56
N PHE A 101 12.99 16.85 -27.02
CA PHE A 101 13.67 16.89 -25.73
C PHE A 101 14.90 17.79 -25.79
N ASN A 102 14.81 18.99 -25.22
CA ASN A 102 15.98 19.86 -25.13
C ASN A 102 16.84 19.50 -23.91
N LEU A 103 17.92 18.74 -24.16
CA LEU A 103 18.93 18.35 -23.17
C LEU A 103 19.97 19.44 -22.88
N SER A 104 19.81 20.68 -23.37
CA SER A 104 20.83 21.73 -23.22
C SER A 104 20.97 22.31 -21.80
N GLN A 105 20.14 21.88 -20.85
CA GLN A 105 20.23 22.30 -19.45
C GLN A 105 20.52 21.08 -18.57
N PHE A 106 21.64 21.12 -17.83
CA PHE A 106 21.99 20.09 -16.84
C PHE A 106 20.92 20.09 -15.74
N GLY A 107 20.04 19.09 -15.81
CA GLY A 107 18.88 18.94 -14.95
C GLY A 107 17.81 18.21 -15.76
N MET A 108 17.67 16.91 -15.52
CA MET A 108 16.67 16.06 -16.16
C MET A 108 15.27 16.46 -15.68
N PHE A 109 14.75 17.57 -16.18
CA PHE A 109 13.35 17.93 -16.03
C PHE A 109 12.57 17.27 -17.16
N LEU A 110 11.95 16.13 -16.86
CA LEU A 110 10.93 15.52 -17.70
C LEU A 110 9.76 16.51 -17.79
N GLN A 111 9.71 17.33 -18.84
CA GLN A 111 8.47 17.99 -19.20
C GLN A 111 7.54 16.88 -19.69
N ASN A 112 6.53 16.55 -18.89
CA ASN A 112 5.44 15.68 -19.32
C ASN A 112 4.82 16.27 -20.59
N ASP A 113 4.36 15.39 -21.48
CA ASP A 113 3.63 15.75 -22.70
C ASP A 113 2.37 16.56 -22.32
N THR A 114 2.44 17.89 -22.44
CA THR A 114 1.33 18.79 -22.12
C THR A 114 0.59 19.20 -23.38
N VAL A 115 -0.70 18.89 -23.44
CA VAL A 115 -1.54 19.23 -24.59
C VAL A 115 -2.33 20.50 -24.26
N PHE A 116 -2.27 21.49 -25.14
CA PHE A 116 -3.09 22.70 -25.02
C PHE A 116 -4.32 22.60 -25.92
N VAL A 117 -5.50 22.74 -25.31
CA VAL A 117 -6.78 22.70 -26.02
C VAL A 117 -7.49 24.04 -25.86
N THR A 118 -7.93 24.63 -26.96
CA THR A 118 -8.80 25.80 -26.97
C THR A 118 -10.25 25.35 -27.10
N VAL A 119 -11.13 25.84 -26.23
CA VAL A 119 -12.58 25.57 -26.22
C VAL A 119 -13.38 26.85 -26.16
N HIS A 120 -14.61 26.81 -26.67
CA HIS A 120 -15.50 27.97 -26.61
C HIS A 120 -16.09 28.17 -25.20
N LEU A 121 -15.95 29.38 -24.64
CA LEU A 121 -16.30 29.72 -23.26
C LEU A 121 -17.79 29.49 -22.98
N ASN A 122 -18.68 30.20 -23.66
CA ASN A 122 -20.11 30.16 -23.33
C ASN A 122 -20.73 28.78 -23.60
N ASP A 123 -20.22 28.08 -24.62
CA ASP A 123 -20.69 26.75 -24.99
C ASP A 123 -20.23 25.68 -23.99
N SER A 124 -19.00 25.80 -23.45
CA SER A 124 -18.54 24.96 -22.34
C SER A 124 -19.38 25.17 -21.08
N VAL A 125 -19.74 26.43 -20.76
CA VAL A 125 -20.57 26.76 -19.60
C VAL A 125 -22.01 26.26 -19.80
N GLU A 126 -22.56 26.38 -21.00
CA GLU A 126 -23.91 25.90 -21.35
C GLU A 126 -24.01 24.37 -21.20
N ARG A 127 -23.00 23.62 -21.63
CA ARG A 127 -23.01 22.15 -21.56
C ARG A 127 -22.65 21.57 -20.20
N LEU A 128 -21.64 22.12 -19.51
CA LEU A 128 -21.22 21.61 -18.20
C LEU A 128 -21.98 22.26 -17.03
N GLY A 129 -22.69 23.36 -17.26
CA GLY A 129 -23.28 24.20 -16.21
C GLY A 129 -22.27 25.07 -15.44
N ARG A 130 -20.97 24.95 -15.77
CA ARG A 130 -19.88 25.76 -15.20
C ARG A 130 -18.70 25.80 -16.19
N LYS A 131 -17.75 26.71 -15.97
CA LYS A 131 -16.47 26.65 -16.70
C LYS A 131 -15.75 25.34 -16.37
N PRO A 132 -14.98 24.76 -17.32
CA PRO A 132 -14.03 23.70 -17.00
C PRO A 132 -13.09 24.15 -15.89
N ILE A 133 -12.72 23.24 -15.00
CA ILE A 133 -11.80 23.50 -13.88
C ILE A 133 -10.67 22.49 -13.87
N SER A 134 -9.65 22.77 -13.06
CA SER A 134 -8.61 21.80 -12.76
C SER A 134 -9.23 20.54 -12.13
N GLY A 135 -8.82 19.37 -12.58
CA GLY A 135 -9.32 18.08 -12.12
C GLY A 135 -10.46 17.47 -12.97
N ASP A 136 -11.09 18.23 -13.87
CA ASP A 136 -11.95 17.65 -14.91
C ASP A 136 -11.08 16.77 -15.84
N VAL A 137 -11.62 15.64 -16.29
CA VAL A 137 -10.89 14.67 -17.13
C VAL A 137 -11.49 14.64 -18.53
N ILE A 138 -10.64 14.61 -19.54
CA ILE A 138 -11.00 14.63 -20.96
C ILE A 138 -10.55 13.33 -21.63
N GLU A 139 -11.48 12.68 -22.33
CA GLU A 139 -11.24 11.62 -23.30
C GLU A 139 -11.31 12.21 -24.72
N PHE A 140 -10.32 11.89 -25.54
CA PHE A 140 -10.31 12.20 -26.97
C PHE A 140 -10.78 10.98 -27.76
N PRO A 141 -11.97 11.02 -28.40
CA PRO A 141 -12.53 9.86 -29.10
C PRO A 141 -11.66 9.33 -30.24
N HIS A 142 -10.85 10.19 -30.87
CA HIS A 142 -10.00 9.87 -32.02
C HIS A 142 -8.57 9.48 -31.64
N LEU A 143 -8.16 9.60 -30.38
CA LEU A 143 -6.84 9.17 -29.88
C LEU A 143 -6.91 7.81 -29.17
N LYS A 144 -7.88 6.98 -29.54
CA LYS A 144 -7.95 5.61 -29.05
C LYS A 144 -6.83 4.80 -29.69
N ASP A 145 -6.12 4.05 -28.87
CA ASP A 145 -5.07 3.15 -29.34
C ASP A 145 -5.68 1.77 -29.63
N ASP A 146 -5.78 1.45 -30.91
CA ASP A 146 -6.28 0.17 -31.41
C ASP A 146 -5.19 -0.92 -31.46
N PHE A 147 -3.91 -0.56 -31.28
CA PHE A 147 -2.76 -1.45 -31.47
C PHE A 147 -1.95 -1.66 -30.19
N SER A 148 -2.61 -2.15 -29.14
CA SER A 148 -1.92 -2.57 -27.92
C SER A 148 -0.87 -3.65 -28.19
N LEU A 149 0.31 -3.52 -27.58
CA LEU A 149 1.38 -4.54 -27.63
C LEU A 149 0.98 -5.82 -26.89
N ASP A 150 0.10 -5.72 -25.89
CA ASP A 150 -0.45 -6.87 -25.19
C ASP A 150 -1.72 -7.38 -25.88
N LYS A 151 -1.61 -8.59 -26.45
CA LYS A 151 -2.69 -9.27 -27.18
C LYS A 151 -3.85 -9.70 -26.29
N ASN A 152 -3.69 -9.66 -24.97
CA ASN A 152 -4.72 -10.05 -24.01
C ASN A 152 -5.68 -8.91 -23.63
N ILE A 153 -5.44 -7.69 -24.13
CA ILE A 153 -6.30 -6.52 -23.91
C ILE A 153 -7.34 -6.47 -25.05
N PRO A 154 -8.61 -6.81 -24.79
CA PRO A 154 -9.63 -6.92 -25.84
C PRO A 154 -10.24 -5.56 -26.25
N ILE A 155 -9.78 -4.44 -25.67
CA ILE A 155 -10.36 -3.11 -25.84
C ILE A 155 -9.32 -2.12 -26.36
N ALA A 156 -9.75 -1.23 -27.26
CA ALA A 156 -8.96 -0.07 -27.66
C ALA A 156 -8.69 0.80 -26.42
N LEU A 157 -7.41 1.02 -26.12
CA LEU A 157 -6.99 1.75 -24.94
C LEU A 157 -7.32 3.23 -25.13
N LYS A 158 -8.23 3.71 -24.27
CA LYS A 158 -8.61 5.11 -24.22
C LYS A 158 -7.54 5.88 -23.46
N ARG A 159 -7.04 6.97 -24.05
CA ARG A 159 -6.12 7.88 -23.36
C ARG A 159 -6.90 9.02 -22.71
N PHE A 160 -6.75 9.15 -21.40
CA PHE A 160 -7.35 10.24 -20.62
C PHE A 160 -6.31 11.31 -20.30
N TYR A 161 -6.79 12.54 -20.25
CA TYR A 161 -6.00 13.69 -19.83
C TYR A 161 -6.76 14.44 -18.76
N VAL A 162 -6.06 14.94 -17.75
CA VAL A 162 -6.66 15.78 -16.72
C VAL A 162 -6.31 17.24 -16.98
N ILE A 163 -7.30 18.12 -16.79
CA ILE A 163 -7.09 19.56 -16.86
C ILE A 163 -6.25 19.98 -15.66
N GLU A 164 -5.10 20.59 -15.92
CA GLU A 164 -4.22 21.16 -14.89
C GLU A 164 -4.62 22.61 -14.60
N ASP A 165 -4.82 23.40 -15.66
CA ASP A 165 -5.16 24.82 -15.55
C ASP A 165 -6.05 25.29 -16.71
N VAL A 166 -6.81 26.35 -16.46
CA VAL A 166 -7.76 26.95 -17.39
C VAL A 166 -7.57 28.46 -17.43
N ASN A 167 -7.05 28.94 -18.55
CA ASN A 167 -6.79 30.37 -18.78
C ASN A 167 -7.61 30.90 -19.95
N ARG A 168 -7.72 32.23 -20.06
CA ARG A 168 -8.30 32.87 -21.25
C ARG A 168 -7.30 32.75 -22.40
N ALA A 169 -7.73 32.25 -23.55
CA ALA A 169 -6.84 32.15 -24.71
C ALA A 169 -6.57 33.56 -25.24
N ALA A 170 -5.30 33.88 -25.55
CA ALA A 170 -4.93 35.18 -26.11
C ALA A 170 -5.61 35.46 -27.46
N GLU A 171 -5.80 34.42 -28.27
CA GLU A 171 -6.55 34.45 -29.54
C GLU A 171 -8.07 34.60 -29.35
N GLY A 172 -8.56 34.45 -28.11
CA GLY A 172 -9.98 34.46 -27.78
C GLY A 172 -10.58 35.84 -27.55
N PHE A 173 -9.80 36.91 -27.62
CA PHE A 173 -10.29 38.27 -27.44
C PHE A 173 -10.85 38.81 -28.75
N SER A 174 -12.14 39.19 -28.75
CA SER A 174 -12.73 39.87 -29.90
C SER A 174 -12.32 41.34 -29.94
N GLN A 175 -12.64 42.03 -31.05
CA GLN A 175 -12.40 43.47 -31.18
C GLN A 175 -13.08 44.32 -30.09
N THR A 176 -14.06 43.75 -29.38
CA THR A 176 -14.72 44.38 -28.22
C THR A 176 -13.98 44.12 -26.90
N TYR A 177 -12.77 43.55 -26.94
CA TYR A 177 -11.91 43.19 -25.80
C TYR A 177 -12.53 42.18 -24.81
N TRP A 178 -13.63 41.52 -25.19
CA TRP A 178 -14.21 40.44 -24.42
C TRP A 178 -13.65 39.08 -24.86
N PRO A 179 -13.36 38.17 -23.92
CA PRO A 179 -12.90 36.82 -24.25
C PRO A 179 -14.08 35.91 -24.60
N HIS A 180 -13.86 35.07 -25.60
CA HIS A 180 -14.80 34.04 -26.05
C HIS A 180 -14.24 32.63 -25.91
N LEU A 181 -12.93 32.49 -25.68
CA LEU A 181 -12.24 31.20 -25.67
C LEU A 181 -11.49 30.95 -24.36
N LEU A 182 -11.45 29.69 -23.97
CA LEU A 182 -10.64 29.18 -22.88
C LEU A 182 -9.53 28.29 -23.45
N ARG A 183 -8.33 28.41 -22.89
CA ARG A 183 -7.21 27.51 -23.10
C ARG A 183 -7.11 26.59 -21.89
N LEU A 184 -7.25 25.30 -22.14
CA LEU A 184 -7.08 24.22 -21.19
C LEU A 184 -5.66 23.68 -21.35
N LYS A 185 -4.89 23.66 -20.25
CA LYS A 185 -3.62 22.94 -20.18
C LYS A 185 -3.91 21.55 -19.66
N LEU A 186 -3.63 20.53 -20.46
CA LEU A 186 -3.87 19.14 -20.13
C LEU A 186 -2.56 18.43 -19.79
N LYS A 187 -2.60 17.53 -18.81
CA LYS A 187 -1.55 16.55 -18.54
C LYS A 187 -2.10 15.14 -18.73
N SER A 188 -1.25 14.19 -19.11
CA SER A 188 -1.64 12.78 -19.15
C SER A 188 -2.15 12.32 -17.78
N LEU A 189 -3.26 11.60 -17.78
CA LEU A 189 -3.80 11.01 -16.56
C LEU A 189 -2.93 9.81 -16.15
N VAL A 190 -2.58 9.76 -14.88
CA VAL A 190 -1.88 8.62 -14.25
C VAL A 190 -2.88 7.81 -13.44
N ASP A 191 -2.68 6.49 -13.36
CA ASP A 191 -3.49 5.67 -12.49
C ASP A 191 -3.21 6.05 -11.02
N SER A 192 -4.21 6.65 -10.40
CA SER A 192 -4.17 7.12 -9.02
C SER A 192 -5.56 6.97 -8.44
N GLN A 193 -5.62 6.80 -7.13
CA GLN A 193 -6.87 6.64 -6.38
C GLN A 193 -7.88 7.76 -6.66
N GLU A 194 -7.42 8.97 -6.99
CA GLU A 194 -8.26 10.11 -7.35
C GLU A 194 -9.08 9.90 -8.63
N TYR A 195 -8.66 9.03 -9.55
CA TYR A 195 -9.37 8.79 -10.82
C TYR A 195 -10.07 7.43 -10.87
N ARG A 196 -10.23 6.76 -9.72
CA ARG A 196 -10.83 5.42 -9.63
C ARG A 196 -12.23 5.35 -10.24
N ASP A 197 -13.03 6.40 -10.16
CA ASP A 197 -14.38 6.44 -10.77
C ASP A 197 -14.35 6.33 -12.30
N ILE A 198 -13.26 6.77 -12.94
CA ILE A 198 -13.11 6.79 -14.40
C ILE A 198 -12.39 5.52 -14.86
N LEU A 199 -11.27 5.18 -14.20
CA LEU A 199 -10.43 4.05 -14.59
C LEU A 199 -10.92 2.69 -14.06
N GLY A 200 -11.70 2.71 -12.97
CA GLY A 200 -12.05 1.53 -12.19
C GLY A 200 -10.95 1.13 -11.20
N ASP A 201 -11.09 -0.07 -10.65
CA ASP A 201 -10.12 -0.65 -9.71
C ASP A 201 -9.20 -1.63 -10.45
N ALA A 202 -7.90 -1.58 -10.19
CA ALA A 202 -6.88 -2.48 -10.75
C ALA A 202 -7.14 -3.96 -10.43
N THR A 203 -7.89 -4.25 -9.37
CA THR A 203 -8.28 -5.62 -8.98
C THR A 203 -9.51 -6.15 -9.72
N THR A 204 -10.28 -5.27 -10.36
CA THR A 204 -11.48 -5.67 -11.11
C THR A 204 -11.07 -6.13 -12.51
N GLN A 205 -11.46 -7.36 -12.87
CA GLN A 205 -11.17 -7.93 -14.19
C GLN A 205 -11.88 -7.12 -15.29
N GLY A 206 -11.11 -6.61 -16.26
CA GLY A 206 -11.64 -5.82 -17.38
C GLY A 206 -11.73 -4.31 -17.15
N SER A 207 -11.29 -3.78 -16.00
CA SER A 207 -11.19 -2.34 -15.78
C SER A 207 -10.00 -1.73 -16.54
N LEU A 208 -10.06 -0.44 -16.87
CA LEU A 208 -8.94 0.25 -17.52
C LEU A 208 -7.75 0.36 -16.57
N ALA A 209 -7.99 0.52 -15.27
CA ALA A 209 -6.93 0.48 -14.26
C ALA A 209 -6.17 -0.85 -14.29
N ASN A 210 -6.84 -2.00 -14.45
CA ASN A 210 -6.15 -3.30 -14.49
C ASN A 210 -5.17 -3.40 -15.67
N TYR A 211 -5.52 -2.81 -16.80
CA TYR A 211 -4.70 -2.84 -18.02
C TYR A 211 -3.62 -1.74 -18.07
N MET A 212 -3.89 -0.55 -17.54
CA MET A 212 -2.94 0.57 -17.59
C MET A 212 -1.99 0.61 -16.39
N SER A 213 -2.36 0.01 -15.26
CA SER A 213 -1.63 0.18 -14.02
C SER A 213 -0.38 -0.69 -13.94
N SER A 214 0.74 -0.08 -13.55
CA SER A 214 1.91 -0.82 -13.08
C SER A 214 1.67 -1.45 -11.71
N PHE A 215 0.60 -1.09 -11.00
CA PHE A 215 0.33 -1.54 -9.64
C PHE A 215 0.37 -3.06 -9.49
N ASN A 216 -0.27 -3.80 -10.40
CA ASN A 216 -0.28 -5.27 -10.35
C ASN A 216 1.15 -5.82 -10.52
N LYS A 217 1.95 -5.22 -11.40
CA LYS A 217 3.36 -5.61 -11.59
C LYS A 217 4.23 -5.27 -10.39
N GLU A 218 4.06 -4.09 -9.81
CA GLU A 218 4.76 -3.67 -8.60
C GLU A 218 4.41 -4.55 -7.41
N LYS A 219 3.13 -4.94 -7.29
CA LYS A 219 2.68 -5.90 -6.28
C LYS A 219 3.33 -7.27 -6.48
N GLU A 220 3.33 -7.80 -7.70
CA GLU A 220 4.02 -9.06 -8.01
C GLU A 220 5.51 -9.00 -7.67
N ILE A 221 6.18 -7.89 -8.01
CA ILE A 221 7.60 -7.68 -7.67
C ILE A 221 7.78 -7.62 -6.16
N ASN A 222 6.92 -6.89 -5.44
CA ASN A 222 6.97 -6.80 -3.99
C ASN A 222 6.78 -8.19 -3.34
N ASP A 223 5.76 -8.92 -3.76
CA ASP A 223 5.48 -10.28 -3.28
C ASP A 223 6.66 -11.22 -3.58
N ALA A 224 7.27 -11.12 -4.77
CA ALA A 224 8.46 -11.89 -5.13
C ALA A 224 9.67 -11.54 -4.25
N ILE A 225 9.90 -10.25 -3.97
CA ILE A 225 10.96 -9.78 -3.08
C ILE A 225 10.73 -10.30 -1.66
N VAL A 226 9.49 -10.22 -1.15
CA VAL A 226 9.13 -10.73 0.18
C VAL A 226 9.34 -12.24 0.25
N ASN A 227 8.88 -12.99 -0.75
CA ASN A 227 9.07 -14.44 -0.83
C ASN A 227 10.56 -14.83 -0.85
N GLN A 228 11.38 -14.11 -1.63
CA GLN A 228 12.82 -14.32 -1.66
C GLN A 228 13.48 -13.98 -0.31
N ALA A 229 13.09 -12.85 0.30
CA ALA A 229 13.59 -12.45 1.61
C ALA A 229 13.21 -13.47 2.71
N GLU A 230 12.02 -14.07 2.64
CA GLU A 230 11.62 -15.16 3.53
C GLU A 230 12.43 -16.44 3.33
N ALA A 231 12.83 -16.76 2.09
CA ALA A 231 13.71 -17.89 1.81
C ALA A 231 15.12 -17.68 2.39
N ASP A 232 15.66 -16.47 2.24
CA ASP A 232 17.02 -16.14 2.68
C ASP A 232 17.11 -15.96 4.21
N ALA A 233 16.08 -15.37 4.83
CA ALA A 233 16.02 -15.08 6.26
C ALA A 233 14.66 -15.45 6.88
N PRO A 234 14.36 -16.75 7.04
CA PRO A 234 13.03 -17.22 7.46
C PRO A 234 12.64 -16.79 8.88
N LYS A 235 13.61 -16.44 9.73
CA LYS A 235 13.38 -16.08 11.12
C LYS A 235 14.14 -14.82 11.54
N SER A 236 13.44 -13.98 12.29
CA SER A 236 13.96 -12.84 13.05
C SER A 236 14.90 -13.27 14.16
N GLY A 237 15.76 -12.35 14.59
CA GLY A 237 16.79 -12.59 15.61
C GLY A 237 18.08 -13.18 15.07
N PHE A 238 19.04 -13.40 15.95
CA PHE A 238 20.39 -13.83 15.59
C PHE A 238 20.45 -15.35 15.38
N ASN A 239 20.90 -15.78 14.20
CA ASN A 239 21.24 -17.17 13.95
C ASN A 239 22.66 -17.45 14.44
N TYR A 240 22.80 -18.20 15.54
CA TYR A 240 24.11 -18.56 16.07
C TYR A 240 24.57 -19.98 15.67
N LYS A 241 23.81 -20.71 14.84
CA LYS A 241 24.16 -22.11 14.44
C LYS A 241 25.52 -22.23 13.74
N GLN A 242 26.01 -21.13 13.17
CA GLN A 242 27.31 -21.08 12.50
C GLN A 242 28.48 -21.00 13.49
N TYR A 243 28.22 -20.65 14.75
CA TYR A 243 29.24 -20.53 15.77
C TYR A 243 29.40 -21.82 16.54
N TYR A 244 30.66 -22.19 16.79
CA TYR A 244 31.02 -23.29 17.66
C TYR A 244 30.98 -22.82 19.12
N VAL A 245 30.33 -23.58 19.99
CA VAL A 245 30.28 -23.32 21.44
C VAL A 245 31.23 -24.29 22.15
N ALA A 246 32.30 -23.77 22.75
CA ALA A 246 33.20 -24.58 23.56
C ALA A 246 32.59 -24.86 24.95
N PRO A 247 32.56 -26.13 25.40
CA PRO A 247 32.19 -26.44 26.78
C PRO A 247 33.28 -25.93 27.71
N ILE A 248 32.94 -25.10 28.69
CA ILE A 248 33.91 -24.57 29.67
C ILE A 248 33.59 -25.05 31.09
N ASP A 249 34.62 -25.25 31.90
CA ASP A 249 34.51 -25.49 33.34
C ASP A 249 34.34 -24.17 34.12
N GLU A 250 34.14 -24.26 35.45
CA GLU A 250 34.01 -23.09 36.33
C GLU A 250 35.28 -22.19 36.35
N ARG A 251 36.40 -22.70 35.83
CA ARG A 251 37.70 -22.03 35.78
C ARG A 251 38.01 -21.47 34.39
N GLY A 252 37.11 -21.64 33.41
CA GLY A 252 37.26 -21.15 32.04
C GLY A 252 38.09 -22.05 31.12
N ASN A 253 38.47 -23.26 31.54
CA ASN A 253 39.16 -24.23 30.69
C ASN A 253 38.15 -25.06 29.88
N VAL A 254 38.59 -25.58 28.73
CA VAL A 254 37.76 -26.48 27.92
C VAL A 254 37.46 -27.76 28.71
N ARG A 255 36.17 -28.06 28.87
CA ARG A 255 35.69 -29.23 29.61
C ARG A 255 35.69 -30.47 28.71
N LEU A 256 36.38 -31.50 29.17
CA LEU A 256 36.46 -32.80 28.52
C LEU A 256 35.68 -33.83 29.36
N ASP A 257 34.92 -34.70 28.70
CA ASP A 257 34.39 -35.92 29.31
C ASP A 257 35.46 -37.00 29.15
N THR A 258 36.09 -37.37 30.26
CA THR A 258 37.21 -38.34 30.29
C THR A 258 37.21 -39.08 31.62
N VAL A 259 37.72 -40.30 31.62
CA VAL A 259 37.94 -41.13 32.80
C VAL A 259 39.26 -40.71 33.47
N ASN A 260 39.28 -39.59 34.19
CA ASN A 260 40.52 -39.04 34.76
C ASN A 260 40.53 -38.95 36.30
N ASN A 261 39.56 -39.58 36.97
CA ASN A 261 39.50 -39.65 38.43
C ASN A 261 39.81 -41.07 38.91
N THR A 262 40.53 -41.19 40.02
CA THR A 262 40.94 -42.46 40.66
C THR A 262 39.76 -43.35 41.08
N SER A 263 38.54 -42.82 41.05
CA SER A 263 37.28 -43.49 41.40
C SER A 263 36.55 -44.11 40.20
N ASP A 264 36.90 -43.70 38.97
CA ASP A 264 36.21 -44.14 37.76
C ASP A 264 37.02 -45.29 37.13
N THR A 265 36.67 -46.52 37.47
CA THR A 265 37.21 -47.69 36.76
C THR A 265 36.64 -47.74 35.35
N VAL A 266 37.41 -48.26 34.40
CA VAL A 266 37.02 -48.42 32.98
C VAL A 266 35.72 -49.24 32.92
N SER A 267 34.58 -48.57 32.84
CA SER A 267 33.31 -49.15 32.45
C SER A 267 33.24 -49.18 30.92
N THR A 268 32.58 -50.20 30.37
CA THR A 268 32.30 -50.37 28.93
C THR A 268 31.65 -49.16 28.27
N ASP A 269 31.12 -48.20 29.04
CA ASP A 269 30.36 -47.05 28.56
C ASP A 269 31.18 -45.74 28.43
N LYS A 270 32.43 -45.68 28.92
CA LYS A 270 33.28 -44.46 28.80
C LYS A 270 34.61 -44.74 28.10
N LYS A 271 34.94 -43.93 27.09
CA LYS A 271 36.19 -44.07 26.31
C LYS A 271 37.40 -43.53 27.10
N VAL A 272 38.55 -44.19 26.92
CA VAL A 272 39.85 -43.75 27.47
C VAL A 272 40.32 -42.42 26.84
N SER A 273 39.87 -42.14 25.61
CA SER A 273 40.14 -40.87 24.92
C SER A 273 39.27 -39.75 25.46
N ALA A 274 39.86 -38.59 25.71
CA ALA A 274 39.12 -37.38 26.08
C ALA A 274 38.22 -36.90 24.93
N GLU A 275 36.91 -36.90 25.14
CA GLU A 275 35.93 -36.32 24.24
C GLU A 275 35.47 -34.96 24.78
N LEU A 276 35.12 -34.03 23.91
CA LEU A 276 34.58 -32.73 24.33
C LEU A 276 33.20 -32.93 24.95
N ASP A 277 32.96 -32.41 26.16
CA ASP A 277 31.63 -32.50 26.77
C ASP A 277 30.64 -31.63 25.98
N THR A 278 29.36 -31.96 26.06
CA THR A 278 28.29 -31.12 25.49
C THR A 278 28.22 -29.77 26.22
N PRO A 279 28.04 -28.64 25.53
CA PRO A 279 27.99 -27.32 26.19
C PRO A 279 26.82 -27.17 27.19
N ALA A 280 27.14 -26.71 28.40
CA ALA A 280 26.13 -26.46 29.46
C ALA A 280 25.27 -25.20 29.24
N GLY A 281 25.58 -24.42 28.21
CA GLY A 281 24.90 -23.20 27.82
C GLY A 281 25.63 -22.57 26.63
N HIS A 282 25.03 -21.53 26.04
CA HIS A 282 25.69 -20.69 25.04
C HIS A 282 25.56 -19.23 25.49
N HIS A 283 26.68 -18.52 25.59
CA HIS A 283 26.76 -17.16 26.12
C HIS A 283 26.85 -16.13 25.00
N TYR A 284 25.96 -16.18 24.03
CA TYR A 284 25.83 -15.05 23.12
C TYR A 284 24.92 -14.01 23.80
N GLY A 285 25.31 -12.73 23.82
CA GLY A 285 24.64 -11.66 24.60
C GLY A 285 23.50 -10.94 23.87
N PHE A 286 22.97 -11.50 22.80
CA PHE A 286 21.98 -10.89 21.91
C PHE A 286 20.52 -11.13 22.35
N GLN A 287 19.62 -10.20 22.02
CA GLN A 287 18.18 -10.37 22.24
C GLN A 287 17.58 -11.29 21.15
N PHE A 288 16.57 -12.10 21.50
CA PHE A 288 15.90 -13.07 20.60
C PHE A 288 16.82 -14.12 19.98
N GLN A 289 17.52 -14.85 20.85
CA GLN A 289 18.27 -16.03 20.46
C GLN A 289 17.49 -17.29 20.77
N GLY A 290 17.57 -18.25 19.86
CA GLY A 290 17.18 -19.61 20.14
C GLY A 290 16.29 -20.19 19.06
N ASP A 291 16.80 -21.23 18.43
CA ASP A 291 16.08 -22.04 17.45
C ASP A 291 15.53 -23.32 18.08
N GLY A 292 15.76 -23.54 19.38
CA GLY A 292 15.47 -24.80 20.05
C GLY A 292 16.43 -25.91 19.64
N VAL A 293 17.64 -25.55 19.22
CA VAL A 293 18.62 -26.49 18.64
C VAL A 293 19.86 -26.57 19.54
N PRO A 294 20.32 -27.77 19.89
CA PRO A 294 21.55 -27.94 20.65
C PRO A 294 22.76 -27.26 20.00
N PRO A 295 23.65 -26.66 20.81
CA PRO A 295 24.95 -26.21 20.33
C PRO A 295 25.69 -27.30 19.56
N ASN A 296 26.50 -26.92 18.57
CA ASN A 296 27.36 -27.81 17.78
C ASN A 296 26.63 -28.97 17.07
N GLY A 297 25.30 -28.95 16.97
CA GLY A 297 24.53 -30.00 16.28
C GLY A 297 24.41 -31.31 17.05
N HIS A 298 24.53 -31.29 18.39
CA HIS A 298 24.30 -32.49 19.20
C HIS A 298 22.88 -33.06 19.01
N PRO A 299 22.70 -34.39 19.17
CA PRO A 299 21.38 -35.03 19.04
C PRO A 299 20.33 -34.40 19.96
N LEU A 300 19.12 -34.28 19.44
CA LEU A 300 17.98 -33.66 20.11
C LEU A 300 16.79 -34.61 20.14
N ILE A 301 16.19 -34.78 21.32
CA ILE A 301 14.89 -35.42 21.48
C ILE A 301 13.83 -34.33 21.58
N SER A 302 12.71 -34.44 20.87
CA SER A 302 11.58 -33.51 21.00
C SER A 302 10.39 -34.21 21.65
N ASP A 303 9.90 -33.68 22.77
CA ASP A 303 8.78 -34.28 23.51
C ASP A 303 8.04 -33.21 24.36
N THR A 304 6.84 -33.54 24.83
CA THR A 304 6.02 -32.73 25.76
C THR A 304 6.33 -33.00 27.23
N LYS A 305 7.14 -34.03 27.52
CA LYS A 305 7.58 -34.41 28.87
C LYS A 305 9.09 -34.65 28.89
N PHE A 306 9.67 -34.66 30.09
CA PHE A 306 11.07 -35.05 30.23
C PHE A 306 11.21 -36.58 30.13
N PRO A 307 12.15 -37.10 29.33
CA PRO A 307 12.45 -38.53 29.30
C PRO A 307 12.83 -39.06 30.69
N GLN A 308 12.35 -40.25 31.03
CA GLN A 308 12.55 -40.88 32.34
C GLN A 308 13.50 -42.08 32.32
N SER A 309 13.81 -42.61 31.14
CA SER A 309 14.73 -43.73 30.92
C SER A 309 15.67 -43.43 29.76
N ASN A 310 16.84 -44.08 29.74
CA ASN A 310 17.88 -43.92 28.72
C ASN A 310 18.37 -42.46 28.55
N VAL A 311 18.55 -41.75 29.67
CA VAL A 311 19.06 -40.38 29.68
C VAL A 311 20.48 -40.37 30.21
N ASN A 312 21.42 -39.91 29.39
CA ASN A 312 22.80 -39.71 29.77
C ASN A 312 23.05 -38.23 30.08
N LYS A 313 24.08 -37.98 30.91
CA LYS A 313 24.57 -36.62 31.14
C LYS A 313 24.96 -36.02 29.79
N GLY A 314 24.44 -34.83 29.49
CA GLY A 314 24.70 -34.13 28.24
C GLY A 314 23.63 -34.26 27.18
N ASP A 315 22.64 -35.13 27.36
CA ASP A 315 21.52 -35.26 26.42
C ASP A 315 20.68 -33.98 26.40
N TYR A 316 20.16 -33.65 25.22
CA TYR A 316 19.29 -32.50 24.99
C TYR A 316 17.85 -32.92 24.72
N VAL A 317 16.91 -32.15 25.25
CA VAL A 317 15.48 -32.28 24.95
C VAL A 317 14.85 -30.93 24.66
N LEU A 318 14.09 -30.86 23.57
CA LEU A 318 13.23 -29.73 23.23
C LEU A 318 11.82 -30.01 23.74
N ARG A 319 11.39 -29.18 24.68
CA ARG A 319 10.04 -29.23 25.25
C ARG A 319 9.09 -28.40 24.41
N THR A 320 8.20 -29.08 23.70
CA THR A 320 7.24 -28.47 22.75
C THR A 320 5.93 -28.02 23.40
N ASP A 321 5.75 -28.28 24.69
CA ASP A 321 4.60 -27.85 25.48
C ASP A 321 4.74 -26.43 26.05
N PHE A 322 5.94 -25.86 26.06
CA PHE A 322 6.15 -24.45 26.41
C PHE A 322 5.90 -23.54 25.21
N LEU A 323 5.41 -22.32 25.46
CA LEU A 323 5.36 -21.25 24.45
C LEU A 323 6.20 -20.06 24.92
N PRO A 324 7.35 -19.77 24.27
CA PRO A 324 8.00 -20.55 23.20
C PRO A 324 8.51 -21.92 23.68
N ASN A 325 8.75 -22.86 22.76
CA ASN A 325 9.38 -24.15 23.05
C ASN A 325 10.71 -23.92 23.78
N ARG A 326 11.11 -24.83 24.68
CA ARG A 326 12.31 -24.63 25.51
C ARG A 326 13.29 -25.78 25.38
N LEU A 327 14.56 -25.47 25.19
CA LEU A 327 15.64 -26.47 25.14
C LEU A 327 16.21 -26.70 26.53
N PHE A 328 16.37 -27.96 26.91
CA PHE A 328 16.99 -28.39 28.15
C PHE A 328 18.15 -29.34 27.90
N ARG A 329 19.11 -29.36 28.81
CA ARG A 329 20.22 -30.34 28.87
C ARG A 329 20.20 -31.08 30.20
N TYR A 330 20.44 -32.39 30.19
CA TYR A 330 20.56 -33.17 31.42
C TYR A 330 21.96 -32.99 32.04
N ASP A 331 22.04 -32.52 33.29
CA ASP A 331 23.33 -32.30 33.98
C ASP A 331 23.90 -33.56 34.65
N GLY A 332 23.15 -34.67 34.64
CA GLY A 332 23.43 -35.92 35.35
C GLY A 332 22.49 -36.16 36.53
N ASN A 333 21.78 -35.14 37.00
CA ASN A 333 20.83 -35.19 38.10
C ASN A 333 19.45 -34.62 37.70
N ARG A 334 19.42 -33.55 36.92
CA ARG A 334 18.22 -32.81 36.53
C ARG A 334 18.34 -32.20 35.13
N TRP A 335 17.19 -31.81 34.58
CA TRP A 335 17.10 -31.05 33.34
C TRP A 335 17.29 -29.56 33.62
N VAL A 336 18.35 -28.98 33.04
CA VAL A 336 18.66 -27.55 33.16
C VAL A 336 18.26 -26.85 31.87
N ARG A 337 17.55 -25.73 31.99
CA ARG A 337 17.13 -24.90 30.84
C ARG A 337 18.37 -24.29 30.18
N ILE A 338 18.45 -24.42 28.87
CA ILE A 338 19.50 -23.84 28.04
C ILE A 338 19.00 -22.59 27.33
N GLU A 339 17.88 -22.69 26.60
CA GLU A 339 17.33 -21.58 25.85
C GLU A 339 15.82 -21.70 25.61
N ASP A 340 15.24 -20.61 25.12
CA ASP A 340 13.88 -20.57 24.61
C ASP A 340 13.93 -20.39 23.08
N ALA A 341 13.09 -21.11 22.34
CA ALA A 341 12.98 -21.01 20.89
C ALA A 341 12.20 -19.75 20.49
N VAL A 342 12.80 -18.57 20.68
CA VAL A 342 12.15 -17.25 20.52
C VAL A 342 12.29 -16.65 19.12
N ARG A 343 13.03 -17.28 18.19
CA ARG A 343 13.14 -16.79 16.81
C ARG A 343 11.82 -16.98 16.05
N LEU A 344 11.21 -15.87 15.64
CA LEU A 344 9.89 -15.82 14.97
C LEU A 344 10.05 -15.54 13.47
N THR A 345 9.05 -15.87 12.65
CA THR A 345 9.01 -15.44 11.24
C THR A 345 9.07 -13.91 11.11
N MET A 346 9.79 -13.41 10.09
CA MET A 346 9.99 -11.98 9.84
C MET A 346 8.73 -11.29 9.33
N THR A 347 7.96 -11.97 8.48
CA THR A 347 6.78 -11.40 7.83
C THR A 347 5.59 -11.41 8.78
N ASN A 348 4.93 -10.27 8.84
CA ASN A 348 3.76 -10.08 9.67
C ASN A 348 2.50 -10.53 8.91
N ASN A 349 2.29 -11.85 8.84
CA ASN A 349 1.09 -12.42 8.23
C ASN A 349 0.02 -12.77 9.28
N ASN A 350 -1.23 -12.89 8.83
CA ASN A 350 -2.38 -13.20 9.70
C ASN A 350 -2.33 -14.63 10.27
N THR A 351 -1.41 -15.46 9.81
CA THR A 351 -1.21 -16.85 10.28
C THR A 351 -0.09 -16.97 11.31
N ARG A 352 0.62 -15.87 11.63
CA ARG A 352 1.70 -15.87 12.61
C ARG A 352 1.17 -16.30 13.99
N GLY A 353 1.67 -17.42 14.52
CA GLY A 353 1.19 -18.02 15.78
C GLY A 353 1.62 -17.30 17.07
N ASN A 354 1.48 -15.97 17.16
CA ASN A 354 1.73 -15.22 18.39
C ASN A 354 0.41 -14.85 19.11
N TYR A 355 0.46 -14.50 20.41
CA TYR A 355 -0.74 -14.15 21.19
C TYR A 355 -1.52 -12.96 20.62
N LYS A 356 -0.82 -11.99 20.03
CA LYS A 356 -1.43 -10.80 19.43
C LYS A 356 -2.23 -11.17 18.18
N THR A 357 -1.68 -11.97 17.28
CA THR A 357 -2.35 -12.46 16.06
C THR A 357 -3.49 -13.41 16.41
N LYS A 358 -3.28 -14.32 17.38
CA LYS A 358 -4.35 -15.19 17.90
C LYS A 358 -5.51 -14.37 18.47
N PHE A 359 -5.24 -13.25 19.16
CA PHE A 359 -6.28 -12.37 19.68
C PHE A 359 -6.97 -11.55 18.58
N ILE A 360 -6.19 -10.89 17.71
CA ILE A 360 -6.74 -10.03 16.63
C ILE A 360 -7.59 -10.83 15.65
N ASN A 361 -7.19 -12.06 15.32
CA ASN A 361 -7.89 -12.93 14.38
C ASN A 361 -8.88 -13.90 15.06
N ASN A 362 -9.13 -13.76 16.37
CA ASN A 362 -10.11 -14.59 17.06
C ASN A 362 -11.53 -14.17 16.70
N SER A 363 -12.31 -15.07 16.10
CA SER A 363 -13.75 -14.90 15.85
C SER A 363 -14.61 -15.88 16.65
N SER A 364 -14.02 -16.61 17.61
CA SER A 364 -14.72 -17.60 18.40
C SER A 364 -15.60 -16.94 19.46
N THR A 365 -16.70 -17.60 19.78
CA THR A 365 -17.58 -17.27 20.89
C THR A 365 -17.42 -18.32 22.01
N SER A 366 -17.66 -17.92 23.25
CA SER A 366 -17.67 -18.82 24.40
C SER A 366 -18.97 -18.66 25.17
N THR A 367 -19.50 -19.75 25.71
CA THR A 367 -20.67 -19.70 26.60
C THR A 367 -20.18 -19.55 28.05
N ILE A 368 -20.50 -18.42 28.68
CA ILE A 368 -20.20 -18.16 30.09
C ILE A 368 -21.54 -17.90 30.77
N ASN A 369 -21.89 -18.69 31.79
CA ASN A 369 -23.17 -18.58 32.50
C ASN A 369 -24.41 -18.58 31.58
N GLY A 370 -24.40 -19.40 30.53
CA GLY A 370 -25.52 -19.50 29.57
C GLY A 370 -25.57 -18.38 28.51
N LEU A 371 -24.72 -17.36 28.61
CA LEU A 371 -24.63 -16.27 27.65
C LEU A 371 -23.50 -16.51 26.65
N THR A 372 -23.78 -16.29 25.37
CA THR A 372 -22.77 -16.36 24.31
C THR A 372 -21.99 -15.05 24.26
N VAL A 373 -20.70 -15.12 24.52
CA VAL A 373 -19.80 -13.96 24.60
C VAL A 373 -18.73 -14.07 23.50
N GLU A 374 -18.51 -12.98 22.77
CA GLU A 374 -17.42 -12.90 21.80
C GLU A 374 -16.07 -12.87 22.53
N GLN A 375 -15.12 -13.71 22.09
CA GLN A 375 -13.80 -13.77 22.72
C GLN A 375 -12.93 -12.55 22.36
N ARG A 376 -13.18 -11.90 21.22
CA ARG A 376 -12.46 -10.70 20.76
C ARG A 376 -13.27 -9.44 21.08
N GLN A 377 -13.16 -9.00 22.32
CA GLN A 377 -13.78 -7.75 22.79
C GLN A 377 -12.81 -6.97 23.68
N SER A 378 -13.00 -5.66 23.75
CA SER A 378 -12.23 -4.83 24.68
C SER A 378 -12.63 -5.16 26.13
N LEU A 379 -11.71 -4.99 27.08
CA LEU A 379 -12.00 -5.24 28.50
C LEU A 379 -13.14 -4.32 29.00
N THR A 380 -13.22 -3.12 28.43
CA THR A 380 -14.29 -2.15 28.68
C THR A 380 -15.65 -2.61 28.16
N ASP A 381 -15.71 -3.30 27.02
CA ASP A 381 -16.97 -3.84 26.50
C ASP A 381 -17.40 -5.12 27.24
N ALA A 382 -16.42 -5.93 27.66
CA ALA A 382 -16.66 -7.13 28.46
C ALA A 382 -17.23 -6.81 29.86
N LEU A 383 -16.85 -5.66 30.43
CA LEU A 383 -17.23 -5.25 31.80
C LEU A 383 -18.31 -4.16 31.84
N LYS A 384 -18.96 -3.85 30.70
CA LYS A 384 -20.11 -2.93 30.70
C LYS A 384 -21.23 -3.53 31.56
N PRO A 385 -21.78 -2.77 32.54
CA PRO A 385 -22.99 -3.17 33.22
C PRO A 385 -24.08 -3.38 32.18
N LYS A 386 -24.63 -4.59 32.11
CA LYS A 386 -25.83 -4.88 31.34
C LYS A 386 -27.01 -4.77 32.29
N GLU A 387 -28.13 -4.24 31.83
CA GLU A 387 -29.38 -4.34 32.58
C GLU A 387 -29.70 -5.84 32.78
N ASP A 388 -30.06 -6.21 34.00
CA ASP A 388 -30.63 -7.54 34.27
C ASP A 388 -31.95 -7.66 33.50
N GLU A 389 -32.15 -8.77 32.78
CA GLU A 389 -33.42 -9.08 32.10
C GLU A 389 -34.58 -9.31 33.09
#